data_AF-A0A7X8ZZQ0-F1
#
_entry.id   AF-A0A7X8ZZQ0-F1
#
_cell.length_a   1.000
_cell.length_b   1.000
_cell.length_c   1.000
_cell.angle_alpha   90.00
_cell.angle_beta   90.00
_cell.angle_gamma   90.00
#
_symmetry.space_group_name_H-M   'P 1'
#
loop_
_entity.id
_entity.type
_entity.pdbx_description
1 polymer ?
#
loop_
_entity_poly.entity_id
_entity_poly.type
_entity_poly.pdbx_seq_one_letter_code
_entity_poly.pdbx_strand_id
1 'polypeptide(L)' 'MWRYIVRRLLQTIPVILGATLLIYALVFLQPGDPIVALFGEKPVSDAVRAELEAQY' A
#
# COMPACT_ATOMS: atom_id res chain seq x y z
N MET A 1 32.87 20.35 0.77
CA MET A 1 31.94 19.49 0.00
C MET A 1 31.33 18.35 0.82
N TRP A 2 32.09 17.51 1.53
CA TRP A 2 31.55 16.35 2.29
C TRP A 2 30.42 16.70 3.28
N ARG A 3 30.57 17.75 4.09
CA ARG A 3 29.51 18.23 5.03
C ARG A 3 28.21 18.62 4.33
N TYR A 4 28.30 19.15 3.11
CA TYR A 4 27.11 19.50 2.31
C TYR A 4 26.38 18.26 1.82
N ILE A 5 27.13 17.24 1.36
CA ILE A 5 26.57 15.96 0.91
C ILE A 5 25.86 15.24 2.06
N VAL A 6 26.50 15.14 3.23
CA VAL A 6 25.90 14.51 4.42
C VAL A 6 24.62 15.22 4.84
N ARG A 7 24.61 16.55 4.88
CA ARG A 7 23.40 17.33 5.20
C ARG A 7 22.29 17.11 4.16
N ARG A 8 22.62 17.03 2.87
CA ARG A 8 21.67 16.75 1.80
C ARG A 8 21.05 15.36 1.97
N LEU A 9 21.86 14.33 2.25
CA LEU A 9 21.38 12.97 2.47
C LEU A 9 20.49 12.85 3.72
N LEU A 10 20.88 13.50 4.82
CA LEU A 10 20.06 13.54 6.04
C LEU A 10 18.71 14.22 5.80
N GLN A 11 18.64 15.21 4.91
CA GLN A 11 17.37 15.85 4.51
C GLN A 11 16.53 14.97 3.58
N THR A 12 17.14 14.10 2.78
CA THR A 12 16.42 13.17 1.90
C THR A 12 15.68 12.08 2.69
N ILE A 13 16.24 11.62 3.81
CA ILE A 13 15.62 10.59 4.67
C ILE A 13 14.17 10.92 5.06
N PRO A 14 13.86 12.09 5.66
CA PRO A 14 12.48 12.45 5.99
C PRO A 14 11.57 12.55 4.77
N VAL A 15 12.08 12.95 3.62
CA VAL A 15 11.28 12.99 2.37
C VAL A 15 10.90 11.59 1.92
N ILE A 16 11.86 10.65 1.92
CA ILE A 16 11.59 9.25 1.56
C ILE A 16 10.60 8.64 2.55
N LEU A 17 10.81 8.84 3.86
CA LEU A 17 9.90 8.33 4.87
C LEU A 17 8.49 8.93 4.72
N GLY A 18 8.38 10.23 4.46
CA GLY A 18 7.11 10.89 4.21
C GLY A 18 6.40 10.33 2.98
N ALA A 19 7.11 10.16 1.86
CA ALA A 19 6.55 9.59 0.65
C ALA A 19 6.07 8.15 0.85
N THR A 20 6.87 7.30 1.49
CA THR A 20 6.50 5.91 1.77
C THR A 20 5.28 5.84 2.68
N LEU A 21 5.25 6.61 3.78
CA LEU A 21 4.11 6.66 4.69
C LEU A 21 2.86 7.20 4.00
N LEU A 22 2.99 8.21 3.13
CA LEU A 22 1.86 8.74 2.36
C LEU A 22 1.30 7.70 1.40
N ILE A 23 2.15 7.00 0.66
CA ILE A 23 1.70 5.93 -0.24
C ILE A 23 1.01 4.83 0.55
N TYR A 24 1.62 4.39 1.65
CA TYR A 24 1.06 3.35 2.51
C TYR A 24 -0.27 3.80 3.11
N ALA A 25 -0.36 5.03 3.60
CA ALA A 25 -1.60 5.61 4.08
C ALA A 25 -2.65 5.60 2.96
N LEU A 26 -2.34 6.08 1.76
CA LEU A 26 -3.30 6.06 0.65
C LEU A 26 -3.78 4.65 0.30
N VAL A 27 -2.90 3.66 0.30
CA VAL A 27 -3.25 2.25 0.04
C VAL A 27 -4.16 1.68 1.13
N PHE A 28 -3.86 1.93 2.40
CA PHE A 28 -4.63 1.38 3.53
C PHE A 28 -5.89 2.19 3.85
N LEU A 29 -5.91 3.48 3.52
CA LEU A 29 -7.07 4.35 3.69
C LEU A 29 -8.07 4.17 2.56
N GLN A 30 -7.65 3.64 1.39
CA GLN A 30 -8.55 3.29 0.31
C GLN A 30 -9.48 2.15 0.78
N PRO A 31 -10.79 2.41 0.96
CA PRO A 31 -11.74 1.36 1.30
C PRO A 31 -11.99 0.55 0.02
N GLY A 32 -11.17 -0.47 -0.21
CA GLY A 32 -11.35 -1.45 -1.28
C GLY A 32 -11.66 -2.80 -0.68
N ASP A 33 -12.60 -3.53 -1.28
CA ASP A 33 -12.85 -4.92 -0.93
C ASP A 33 -11.56 -5.72 -1.24
N PRO A 34 -10.85 -6.26 -0.23
CA PRO A 34 -9.58 -6.96 -0.43
C PRO A 34 -9.74 -8.16 -1.37
N ILE A 35 -10.96 -8.69 -1.50
CA ILE A 35 -11.32 -9.73 -2.46
C ILE A 35 -11.20 -9.19 -3.90
N VAL A 36 -11.68 -7.98 -4.19
CA VAL A 36 -11.55 -7.38 -5.53
C VAL A 36 -10.10 -7.06 -5.87
N ALA A 37 -9.28 -6.68 -4.89
CA ALA A 37 -7.85 -6.43 -5.10
C ALA A 37 -7.05 -7.72 -5.42
N LEU A 38 -7.46 -8.87 -4.87
CA LEU A 38 -6.83 -10.17 -5.11
C LEU A 38 -7.29 -10.82 -6.42
N PHE A 39 -8.54 -10.58 -6.85
CA PHE A 39 -9.13 -11.23 -8.01
C PHE A 39 -9.22 -10.35 -9.27
N GLY A 40 -9.03 -9.02 -9.16
CA GLY A 40 -9.07 -8.08 -10.28
C GLY A 40 -10.43 -8.06 -10.99
N GLU A 41 -10.44 -7.99 -12.32
CA GLU A 41 -11.65 -8.05 -13.17
C GLU A 41 -12.13 -9.48 -13.47
N LYS A 42 -11.52 -10.52 -12.86
CA LYS A 42 -12.02 -11.88 -13.06
C LYS A 42 -13.34 -12.03 -12.30
N PRO A 43 -14.43 -12.48 -12.96
CA PRO A 43 -15.67 -12.76 -12.27
C PRO A 43 -15.43 -13.87 -11.26
N VAL A 44 -15.38 -13.49 -9.98
CA VAL A 44 -15.35 -14.46 -8.88
C VAL A 44 -16.73 -15.11 -8.86
N SER A 45 -16.82 -16.41 -9.12
CA SER A 45 -18.09 -17.13 -8.98
C SER A 45 -18.59 -17.00 -7.55
N ASP A 46 -19.88 -16.70 -7.35
CA ASP A 46 -20.48 -16.45 -6.02
C ASP A 46 -20.16 -17.55 -4.99
N ALA A 47 -19.99 -18.80 -5.44
CA ALA A 47 -19.59 -19.93 -4.61
C ALA A 47 -18.22 -19.76 -3.93
N VAL A 48 -17.24 -19.18 -4.65
CA VAL A 48 -15.87 -18.95 -4.12
C VAL A 48 -15.86 -17.77 -3.14
N ARG A 49 -16.74 -16.78 -3.35
CA ARG A 49 -16.88 -15.63 -2.44
C ARG A 49 -17.47 -16.05 -1.09
N ALA A 50 -18.50 -16.89 -1.12
CA ALA A 50 -19.14 -17.42 0.09
C ALA A 50 -18.21 -18.30 0.93
N GLU A 51 -17.31 -19.06 0.28
CA GLU A 51 -16.35 -19.90 1.01
C GLU A 51 -15.21 -19.09 1.65
N LEU A 52 -14.82 -17.98 1.02
CA LEU A 52 -13.85 -17.04 1.58
C LEU A 52 -14.41 -16.22 2.76
N GLU A 53 -15.69 -15.83 2.72
CA GLU A 53 -16.38 -15.17 3.85
C GLU A 53 -16.55 -16.07 5.07
N ALA A 54 -16.56 -17.40 4.90
CA ALA A 54 -16.63 -18.34 6.01
C ALA A 54 -15.26 -18.58 6.71
N GLN A 55 -14.16 -18.18 6.07
CA GLN A 55 -12.79 -18.41 6.55
C GLN A 55 -12.13 -17.21 7.24
N TYR A 56 -12.73 -16.02 7.17
CA TYR A 56 -12.25 -14.75 7.75
C TYR A 56 -13.30 -14.12 8.67
#